data_AF-A0A392RYY3-F1
#
_entry.id   AF-A0A392RYY3-F1
#
_cell.length_a   1.000
_cell.length_b   1.000
_cell.length_c   1.000
_cell.angle_alpha   90.00
_cell.angle_beta   90.00
_cell.angle_gamma   90.00
#
_symmetry.space_group_name_H-M   'P 1'
#
loop_
_entity.id
_entity.type
_entity.pdbx_description
1 polymer ?
#
loop_
_entity_poly.entity_id
_entity_poly.type
_entity_poly.pdbx_seq_one_letter_code
_entity_poly.pdbx_strand_id
1 'polypeptide(L)'
;VQSYTYSTKYPVAEILKSDVVQDTTAPKIASFSSRGPNSIVPEIMKPDISAPGVDILAAYSPNGPIPDELIFHGNEKYIILSGTSMACPHAAGVVAYVKSFHPDWSPSAIKSAIMT
;
A
#
# COMPACT_ATOMS: atom_id res chain seq x y z
N VAL A 1 -1.87 -29.11 2.94
CA VAL A 1 -0.68 -29.14 3.84
C VAL A 1 -0.88 -30.12 4.98
N GLN A 2 -1.83 -29.91 5.90
CA GLN A 2 -2.09 -30.88 7.00
C GLN A 2 -2.36 -32.31 6.52
N SER A 3 -3.12 -32.48 5.44
CA SER A 3 -3.35 -33.80 4.83
C SER A 3 -2.07 -34.49 4.37
N TYR A 4 -1.10 -33.74 3.83
CA TYR A 4 0.21 -34.26 3.43
C TYR A 4 1.03 -34.68 4.66
N THR A 5 1.03 -33.85 5.71
CA THR A 5 1.73 -34.13 6.98
C THR A 5 1.30 -35.46 7.61
N TYR A 6 0.01 -35.83 7.52
CA TYR A 6 -0.49 -37.09 8.07
C TYR A 6 -0.35 -38.30 7.13
N SER A 7 -0.02 -38.07 5.84
CA SER A 7 0.06 -39.13 4.83
C SER A 7 1.40 -39.88 4.81
N THR A 8 2.44 -39.34 5.43
CA THR A 8 3.80 -39.91 5.45
C THR A 8 4.44 -39.72 6.81
N LYS A 9 5.30 -40.66 7.19
CA LYS A 9 6.09 -40.60 8.43
C LYS A 9 7.16 -39.50 8.41
N TYR A 10 7.57 -39.05 7.22
CA TYR A 10 8.64 -38.06 7.03
C TYR A 10 8.21 -36.99 6.01
N PRO A 11 7.31 -36.07 6.37
CA PRO A 11 6.91 -34.99 5.47
C PRO A 11 8.05 -33.98 5.33
N VAL A 12 8.37 -33.63 4.08
CA VAL A 12 9.39 -32.63 3.74
C VAL A 12 8.76 -31.63 2.78
N ALA A 13 9.07 -30.35 2.94
CA ALA A 13 8.64 -29.28 2.05
C ALA A 13 9.79 -28.31 1.80
N GLU A 14 9.77 -27.68 0.62
CA GLU A 14 10.68 -26.61 0.25
C GLU A 14 9.91 -25.30 0.13
N ILE A 15 10.45 -24.22 0.70
CA ILE A 15 9.90 -22.86 0.56
C ILE A 15 10.80 -22.12 -0.42
N LEU A 16 10.25 -21.81 -1.59
CA LEU A 16 10.94 -21.04 -2.61
C LEU A 16 10.92 -19.54 -2.28
N LYS A 17 11.75 -18.78 -3.00
CA LYS A 17 11.72 -17.31 -2.95
C LYS A 17 10.36 -16.79 -3.44
N SER A 18 9.95 -15.63 -2.91
CA SER A 18 8.76 -14.92 -3.38
C SER A 18 8.80 -14.66 -4.88
N ASP A 19 7.65 -14.79 -5.53
CA ASP A 19 7.41 -14.50 -6.94
C ASP A 19 6.17 -13.63 -7.11
N VAL A 20 6.04 -12.96 -8.26
CA VAL A 20 4.93 -12.05 -8.55
C VAL A 20 3.82 -12.81 -9.26
N VAL A 21 2.58 -12.61 -8.81
CA VAL A 21 1.39 -13.19 -9.44
C VAL A 21 0.47 -12.07 -9.91
N GLN A 22 -0.09 -12.22 -11.10
CA GLN A 22 -1.09 -11.30 -11.62
C GLN A 22 -2.43 -11.50 -10.89
N ASP A 23 -2.82 -10.53 -10.05
CA ASP A 23 -4.17 -10.49 -9.47
C ASP A 23 -5.14 -9.78 -10.43
N THR A 24 -5.98 -10.55 -11.12
CA THR A 24 -7.01 -10.02 -12.03
C THR A 24 -8.15 -9.31 -11.32
N THR A 25 -8.18 -9.33 -10.00
CA THR A 25 -9.23 -8.71 -9.17
C THR A 25 -8.76 -7.44 -8.46
N ALA A 26 -7.56 -6.96 -8.77
CA ALA A 26 -7.08 -5.65 -8.35
C ALA A 26 -7.81 -4.49 -9.07
N PRO A 27 -7.95 -3.29 -8.45
CA PRO A 27 -7.54 -2.95 -7.09
C PRO A 27 -8.55 -3.41 -6.03
N LYS A 28 -8.05 -3.78 -4.84
CA LYS A 28 -8.87 -4.06 -3.65
C LYS A 28 -8.46 -3.16 -2.51
N ILE A 29 -9.42 -2.80 -1.67
CA ILE A 29 -9.10 -2.08 -0.45
C ILE A 29 -8.51 -3.05 0.58
N ALA A 30 -7.31 -2.74 1.06
CA ALA A 30 -6.61 -3.52 2.08
C ALA A 30 -7.46 -3.68 3.35
N SER A 31 -7.31 -4.83 4.03
CA SER A 31 -8.02 -5.14 5.27
C SER A 31 -7.70 -4.16 6.39
N PHE A 32 -6.45 -3.67 6.46
CA PHE A 32 -6.01 -2.69 7.45
C PHE A 32 -6.43 -1.24 7.13
N SER A 33 -6.96 -0.96 5.93
CA SER A 33 -7.34 0.39 5.56
C SER A 33 -8.54 0.85 6.39
N SER A 34 -8.36 1.91 7.17
CA SER A 34 -9.42 2.55 7.95
C SER A 34 -10.64 2.88 7.09
N ARG A 35 -11.81 2.77 7.72
CA ARG A 35 -13.10 2.97 7.07
C ARG A 35 -13.83 4.16 7.69
N GLY A 36 -14.67 4.79 6.87
CA GLY A 36 -15.66 5.74 7.38
C GLY A 36 -16.84 5.03 8.07
N PRO A 37 -17.86 5.80 8.48
CA PRO A 37 -18.04 7.22 8.21
C PRO A 37 -17.10 8.12 9.02
N ASN A 38 -17.05 9.41 8.68
CA ASN A 38 -16.32 10.40 9.44
C ASN A 38 -16.93 10.56 10.85
N SER A 39 -16.14 10.29 11.89
CA SER A 39 -16.61 10.33 13.28
C SER A 39 -16.83 11.75 13.82
N ILE A 40 -16.26 12.77 13.18
CA ILE A 40 -16.35 14.17 13.62
C ILE A 40 -17.54 14.87 12.94
N VAL A 41 -17.67 14.69 11.62
CA VAL A 41 -18.75 15.27 10.81
C VAL A 41 -19.31 14.18 9.90
N PRO A 42 -20.31 13.41 10.36
CA PRO A 42 -20.85 12.26 9.62
C PRO A 42 -21.42 12.59 8.24
N GLU A 43 -21.84 13.83 8.00
CA GLU A 43 -22.35 14.31 6.72
C GLU A 43 -21.26 14.42 5.65
N ILE A 44 -19.97 14.43 6.04
CA ILE A 44 -18.83 14.46 5.12
C ILE A 44 -18.24 13.05 5.00
N MET A 45 -18.48 12.40 3.85
CA MET A 45 -17.99 11.04 3.58
C MET A 45 -16.46 10.96 3.60
N LYS A 46 -15.92 9.91 4.22
CA LYS A 46 -14.50 9.56 4.26
C LYS A 46 -14.29 8.06 4.14
N PRO A 47 -13.13 7.58 3.64
CA PRO A 47 -12.05 8.36 3.01
C PRO A 47 -12.47 8.98 1.67
N ASP A 48 -11.68 9.93 1.16
CA ASP A 48 -12.01 10.66 -0.08
C ASP A 48 -11.68 9.85 -1.35
N ILE A 49 -10.51 9.19 -1.37
CA ILE A 49 -9.99 8.47 -2.54
C ILE A 49 -9.10 7.32 -2.08
N SER A 50 -8.97 6.30 -2.93
CA SER A 50 -8.03 5.19 -2.73
C SER A 50 -6.84 5.29 -3.69
N ALA A 51 -5.65 4.84 -3.26
CA ALA A 51 -4.44 4.84 -4.06
C ALA A 51 -3.59 3.60 -3.73
N PRO A 52 -2.61 3.22 -4.58
CA PRO A 52 -1.74 2.06 -4.32
C PRO A 52 -0.97 2.20 -3.01
N GLY A 53 -1.15 1.25 -2.09
CA GLY A 53 -0.51 1.27 -0.77
C GLY A 53 -0.18 -0.10 -0.21
N VAL A 54 -0.28 -1.17 -1.01
CA VAL A 54 0.10 -2.53 -0.64
C VAL A 54 1.29 -2.93 -1.51
N ASP A 55 2.31 -3.51 -0.90
CA ASP A 55 3.53 -4.00 -1.52
C ASP A 55 4.22 -2.96 -2.42
N ILE A 56 4.36 -1.75 -1.90
CA ILE A 56 5.01 -0.64 -2.60
C ILE A 56 6.51 -0.69 -2.38
N LEU A 57 7.26 -0.84 -3.48
CA LEU A 57 8.72 -0.70 -3.49
C LEU A 57 9.12 0.78 -3.47
N ALA A 58 9.86 1.20 -2.46
CA ALA A 58 10.36 2.57 -2.35
C ALA A 58 11.79 2.60 -1.79
N ALA A 59 12.46 3.74 -1.95
CA ALA A 59 13.80 3.95 -1.42
C ALA A 59 13.78 3.86 0.12
N TYR A 60 14.82 3.24 0.67
CA TYR A 60 14.98 3.05 2.11
C TYR A 60 16.39 3.42 2.53
N SER A 61 16.50 3.98 3.73
CA SER A 61 17.81 4.29 4.30
C SER A 61 18.50 2.97 4.68
N PRO A 62 19.76 2.73 4.27
CA PRO A 62 20.53 1.58 4.76
C PRO A 62 20.70 1.58 6.28
N ASN A 63 20.65 2.77 6.90
CA ASN A 63 20.70 2.97 8.34
C ASN A 63 19.30 3.19 8.96
N GLY A 64 18.23 2.84 8.23
CA GLY A 64 16.86 2.97 8.69
C GLY A 64 16.52 1.93 9.77
N PRO A 65 15.48 2.18 10.59
CA PRO A 65 15.02 1.20 11.56
C PRO A 65 14.57 -0.08 10.84
N ILE A 66 15.03 -1.25 11.28
CA ILE A 66 14.58 -2.52 10.69
C ILE A 66 13.07 -2.66 10.96
N PRO A 67 12.22 -2.77 9.92
CA PRO A 67 10.80 -3.05 10.15
C PRO A 67 10.65 -4.43 10.79
N ASP A 68 9.79 -4.55 11.79
CA ASP A 68 9.60 -5.77 12.61
C ASP A 68 9.27 -7.05 11.81
N GLU A 69 8.80 -6.90 10.56
CA GLU A 69 8.28 -8.00 9.72
C GLU A 69 9.21 -8.43 8.57
N LEU A 70 10.39 -7.83 8.42
CA LEU A 70 11.27 -8.11 7.28
C LEU A 70 12.62 -8.65 7.73
N ILE A 71 13.10 -9.67 6.99
CA ILE A 71 14.51 -10.05 7.00
C ILE A 71 15.28 -8.91 6.29
N PHE A 72 15.55 -7.84 7.03
CA PHE A 72 16.36 -6.73 6.57
C PHE A 72 17.82 -7.04 6.89
N HIS A 73 18.66 -7.21 5.87
CA HIS A 73 20.07 -7.52 6.03
C HIS A 73 20.95 -6.27 6.20
N GLY A 74 20.33 -5.09 6.39
CA GLY A 74 21.01 -3.89 6.86
C GLY A 74 21.69 -3.07 5.78
N ASN A 75 21.43 -3.33 4.49
CA ASN A 75 22.12 -2.69 3.37
C ASN A 75 21.24 -2.47 2.13
N GLU A 76 19.94 -2.71 2.23
CA GLU A 76 19.00 -2.56 1.13
C GLU A 76 18.69 -1.08 0.88
N LYS A 77 18.89 -0.62 -0.36
CA LYS A 77 18.54 0.74 -0.79
C LYS A 77 17.04 0.93 -1.03
N TYR A 78 16.30 -0.17 -1.06
CA TYR A 78 14.88 -0.21 -1.33
C TYR A 78 14.20 -1.26 -0.46
N ILE A 79 12.93 -1.03 -0.16
CA ILE A 79 12.12 -1.92 0.65
C ILE A 79 10.69 -1.99 0.09
N ILE A 80 10.04 -3.12 0.29
CA ILE A 80 8.62 -3.31 -0.02
C ILE A 80 7.84 -3.14 1.28
N LEU A 81 6.95 -2.15 1.33
CA LEU A 81 6.11 -1.88 2.49
C LEU A 81 4.65 -1.68 2.11
N SER A 82 3.77 -1.92 3.08
CA SER A 82 2.33 -1.78 2.96
C SER A 82 1.80 -0.80 4.01
N GLY A 83 0.87 0.07 3.61
CA GLY A 83 0.23 1.03 4.50
C GLY A 83 -0.47 2.16 3.77
N THR A 84 -1.40 2.84 4.46
CA THR A 84 -1.97 4.11 3.97
C THR A 84 -0.90 5.20 3.84
N SER A 85 0.19 5.11 4.62
CA SER A 85 1.40 5.91 4.47
C SER A 85 2.08 5.74 3.11
N MET A 86 1.89 4.62 2.42
CA MET A 86 2.38 4.38 1.05
C MET A 86 1.36 4.81 -0.02
N ALA A 87 0.06 4.81 0.30
CA ALA A 87 -0.99 5.34 -0.57
C ALA A 87 -0.99 6.87 -0.65
N CYS A 88 -0.78 7.55 0.48
CA CYS A 88 -0.75 9.02 0.59
C CYS A 88 0.19 9.70 -0.43
N PRO A 89 1.48 9.32 -0.56
CA PRO A 89 2.39 9.97 -1.49
C PRO A 89 2.00 9.80 -2.96
N HIS A 90 1.31 8.71 -3.35
CA HIS A 90 0.78 8.56 -4.70
C HIS A 90 -0.30 9.61 -4.99
N ALA A 91 -1.28 9.77 -4.09
CA ALA A 91 -2.31 10.81 -4.23
C ALA A 91 -1.70 12.22 -4.21
N ALA A 92 -0.72 12.48 -3.34
CA ALA A 92 -0.01 13.76 -3.29
C ALA A 92 0.73 14.06 -4.59
N GLY A 93 1.36 13.05 -5.22
CA GLY A 93 2.01 13.17 -6.52
C GLY A 93 1.03 13.54 -7.63
N VAL A 94 -0.14 12.90 -7.67
CA VAL A 94 -1.23 13.26 -8.61
C VAL A 94 -1.69 14.70 -8.38
N VAL A 95 -1.91 15.10 -7.13
CA VAL A 95 -2.29 16.48 -6.78
C VAL A 95 -1.25 17.49 -7.26
N ALA A 96 0.04 17.22 -7.01
CA ALA A 96 1.14 18.09 -7.45
C ALA A 96 1.22 18.18 -8.97
N TYR A 97 0.99 17.07 -9.67
CA TYR A 97 0.95 17.03 -11.13
C TYR A 97 -0.22 17.86 -11.67
N VAL A 98 -1.44 17.72 -11.14
CA VAL A 98 -2.59 18.55 -11.55
C VAL A 98 -2.30 20.03 -11.28
N LYS A 99 -1.72 20.35 -10.11
CA LYS A 99 -1.39 21.73 -9.73
C LYS A 99 -0.37 22.38 -10.67
N SER A 100 0.56 21.61 -11.25
CA SER A 100 1.55 22.18 -12.16
C SER A 100 0.96 22.68 -13.48
N PHE A 101 -0.14 22.06 -13.93
CA PHE A 101 -0.91 22.50 -15.10
C PHE A 101 -2.01 23.51 -14.77
N HIS A 102 -2.46 23.54 -13.52
CA HIS A 102 -3.46 24.50 -13.03
C HIS A 102 -2.99 25.24 -11.76
N PRO A 103 -2.00 26.16 -11.87
CA PRO A 103 -1.40 26.84 -10.72
C PRO A 103 -2.35 27.77 -9.97
N ASP A 104 -3.48 28.14 -10.58
CA ASP A 104 -4.54 28.99 -10.03
C ASP A 104 -5.63 28.18 -9.30
N TRP A 105 -5.75 26.88 -9.56
CA TRP A 105 -6.79 26.05 -8.93
C TRP A 105 -6.64 25.96 -7.41
N SER A 106 -7.75 26.06 -6.69
CA SER A 106 -7.77 25.88 -5.24
C SER A 106 -7.55 24.41 -4.85
N PRO A 107 -7.12 24.11 -3.61
CA PRO A 107 -7.02 22.74 -3.13
C PRO A 107 -8.33 21.95 -3.27
N SER A 108 -9.47 22.60 -3.04
CA SER A 108 -10.79 21.99 -3.20
C SER A 108 -11.11 21.67 -4.66
N ALA A 109 -10.72 22.54 -5.60
CA ALA A 109 -10.90 22.28 -7.03
C ALA A 109 -10.08 21.07 -7.50
N ILE A 110 -8.83 20.96 -7.06
CA ILE A 110 -7.97 19.81 -7.38
C ILE A 110 -8.51 18.53 -6.75
N LYS A 111 -8.92 18.58 -5.48
CA LYS A 111 -9.57 17.46 -4.82
C LYS A 111 -10.82 17.00 -5.57
N SER A 112 -11.65 17.95 -6.02
CA SER A 112 -12.82 17.62 -6.84
C SER A 112 -12.42 16.91 -8.12
N ALA A 113 -11.45 17.46 -8.86
CA ALA A 113 -11.01 16.94 -10.15
C ALA A 113 -10.45 15.51 -10.09
N ILE A 114 -9.86 15.09 -8.97
CA ILE A 114 -9.34 13.72 -8.82
C ILE A 114 -10.38 12.73 -8.27
N MET A 115 -11.50 13.21 -7.73
CA MET A 115 -12.56 12.37 -7.16
C MET A 115 -13.71 12.10 -8.14
N THR A 116 -13.92 12.97 -9.11
CA THR A 116 -15.04 12.93 -10.09
C THR A 116 -14.58 12.44 -11.45
#